data_AF-A0A0F9QI15-F1
#
_entry.id   AF-A0A0F9QI15-F1
#
_cell.length_a   1.000
_cell.length_b   1.000
_cell.length_c   1.000
_cell.angle_alpha   90.00
_cell.angle_beta   90.00
_cell.angle_gamma   90.00
#
_symmetry.space_group_name_H-M   'P 1'
#
loop_
_entity.id
_entity.type
_entity.pdbx_description
1 polymer ?
#
loop_
_entity_poly.entity_id
_entity_poly.type
_entity_poly.pdbx_seq_one_letter_code
_entity_poly.pdbx_strand_id
1 'polypeptide(L)'
;MKEIKEYNLRITEKQAKRIMFALDLYTRLSAGQMNILNEITFEKDKEGTKVQSNRETLELLQKEMFPSLDGLHHSYGIHSKGLPDEIREVYDIFKVMMYEFNKDKGAMNVYADKVRQASKQLLPLFEEVRNLKEEGKK
;
A
#
# COMPACT_ATOMS: atom_id res chain seq x y z
N MET A 1 21.11 -23.92 -0.89
CA MET A 1 20.69 -22.57 -1.28
C MET A 1 19.29 -22.69 -1.85
N LYS A 2 18.32 -21.86 -1.41
CA LYS A 2 17.01 -21.81 -2.08
C LYS A 2 17.21 -21.09 -3.42
N GLU A 3 16.72 -21.68 -4.49
CA GLU A 3 16.71 -21.06 -5.81
C GLU A 3 15.79 -19.83 -5.75
N ILE A 4 16.33 -18.65 -6.06
CA ILE A 4 15.55 -17.41 -6.17
C ILE A 4 15.11 -17.29 -7.61
N LYS A 5 13.80 -17.16 -7.84
CA LYS A 5 13.21 -16.92 -9.16
C LYS A 5 12.78 -15.47 -9.25
N GLU A 6 13.25 -14.78 -10.28
CA GLU A 6 12.95 -13.37 -10.53
C GLU A 6 11.98 -13.23 -11.70
N TYR A 7 11.07 -12.27 -11.61
CA TYR A 7 10.03 -12.02 -12.60
C TYR A 7 9.95 -10.53 -12.92
N ASN A 8 9.87 -10.21 -14.22
CA ASN A 8 9.67 -8.83 -14.70
C ASN A 8 8.20 -8.60 -15.07
N LEU A 9 7.58 -7.62 -14.43
CA LEU A 9 6.19 -7.23 -14.69
C LEU A 9 6.14 -5.86 -15.37
N ARG A 10 5.56 -5.81 -16.57
CA ARG A 10 5.30 -4.54 -17.29
C ARG A 10 3.86 -4.11 -17.06
N ILE A 11 3.69 -2.89 -16.54
CA ILE A 11 2.39 -2.30 -16.23
C ILE A 11 2.38 -0.82 -16.59
N THR A 12 1.20 -0.30 -16.90
CA THR A 12 0.98 1.14 -17.07
C THR A 12 1.05 1.88 -15.73
N GLU A 13 1.31 3.19 -15.75
CA GLU A 13 1.25 4.03 -14.55
C GLU A 13 -0.11 3.91 -13.81
N LYS A 14 -1.22 3.82 -14.55
CA LYS A 14 -2.56 3.66 -13.95
C LYS A 14 -2.68 2.34 -13.19
N GLN A 15 -2.17 1.23 -13.74
CA GLN A 15 -2.15 -0.08 -13.07
C GLN A 15 -1.23 -0.06 -11.85
N ALA A 16 -0.04 0.53 -11.97
CA ALA A 16 0.89 0.68 -10.86
C ALA A 16 0.28 1.47 -9.69
N LYS A 17 -0.43 2.58 -9.97
CA LYS A 17 -1.18 3.33 -8.93
C LYS A 17 -2.25 2.48 -8.24
N ARG A 18 -2.97 1.63 -8.98
CA ARG A 18 -3.97 0.72 -8.40
C ARG A 18 -3.33 -0.37 -7.55
N ILE A 19 -2.21 -0.93 -7.99
CA ILE A 19 -1.43 -1.89 -7.21
C ILE A 19 -0.92 -1.22 -5.94
N MET A 20 -0.27 -0.07 -6.01
CA MET A 20 0.20 0.67 -4.83
C MET A 20 -0.93 0.94 -3.82
N PHE A 21 -2.10 1.36 -4.29
CA PHE A 21 -3.27 1.55 -3.44
C PHE A 21 -3.71 0.25 -2.77
N ALA A 22 -3.77 -0.86 -3.50
CA ALA A 22 -4.15 -2.15 -2.94
C ALA A 22 -3.14 -2.66 -1.90
N LEU A 23 -1.83 -2.48 -2.15
CA LEU A 23 -0.77 -2.86 -1.21
C LEU A 23 -0.82 -2.00 0.06
N ASP A 24 -0.94 -0.67 -0.07
CA ASP A 24 -1.09 0.23 1.09
C ASP A 24 -2.32 -0.13 1.91
N LEU A 25 -3.46 -0.29 1.24
CA LEU A 25 -4.71 -0.67 1.89
C LEU A 25 -4.58 -1.98 2.66
N TYR A 26 -4.05 -3.02 2.01
CA TYR A 26 -3.85 -4.32 2.63
C TYR A 26 -2.98 -4.21 3.88
N THR A 27 -1.83 -3.54 3.77
CA THR A 27 -0.90 -3.40 4.92
C THR A 27 -1.52 -2.64 6.08
N ARG A 28 -2.30 -1.59 5.82
CA ARG A 28 -2.99 -0.80 6.85
C ARG A 28 -4.07 -1.60 7.55
N LEU A 29 -4.91 -2.32 6.81
CA LEU A 29 -5.94 -3.19 7.38
C LEU A 29 -5.31 -4.31 8.22
N SER A 30 -4.25 -4.94 7.73
CA SER A 30 -3.50 -5.97 8.47
C SER A 30 -2.83 -5.44 9.73
N ALA A 31 -2.57 -4.12 9.81
CA ALA A 31 -2.04 -3.46 11.00
C ALA A 31 -3.13 -2.95 11.96
N GLY A 32 -4.41 -3.13 11.64
CA GLY A 32 -5.53 -2.67 12.44
C GLY A 32 -5.98 -1.24 12.16
N GLN A 33 -5.49 -0.58 11.11
CA GLN A 33 -5.87 0.80 10.77
C GLN A 33 -7.19 0.85 9.99
N MET A 34 -8.31 0.62 10.69
CA MET A 34 -9.64 0.50 10.05
C MET A 34 -10.17 1.79 9.45
N ASN A 35 -9.67 2.95 9.88
CA ASN A 35 -10.05 4.25 9.34
C ASN A 35 -9.74 4.41 7.83
N ILE A 36 -8.81 3.61 7.29
CA ILE A 36 -8.51 3.59 5.84
C ILE A 36 -9.73 3.24 4.99
N LEU A 37 -10.69 2.49 5.54
CA LEU A 37 -11.93 2.13 4.84
C LEU A 37 -12.76 3.37 4.45
N ASN A 38 -12.64 4.48 5.18
CA ASN A 38 -13.28 5.75 4.82
C ASN A 38 -12.69 6.40 3.56
N GLU A 39 -11.46 6.04 3.19
CA GLU A 39 -10.82 6.49 1.95
C GLU A 39 -11.28 5.67 0.75
N ILE A 40 -11.78 4.45 1.01
CA ILE A 40 -12.34 3.55 0.01
C ILE A 40 -13.82 3.86 -0.23
N THR A 41 -14.11 5.03 -0.78
CA THR A 41 -15.50 5.36 -1.14
C THR A 41 -15.82 4.70 -2.48
N PHE A 42 -16.28 3.44 -2.45
CA PHE A 42 -16.85 2.78 -3.63
C PHE A 42 -18.31 3.17 -3.88
N GLU A 43 -19.01 3.68 -2.88
CA GLU A 43 -20.42 4.01 -2.99
C GLU A 43 -20.68 5.45 -2.53
N LYS A 44 -21.41 6.17 -3.38
CA LYS A 44 -22.12 7.36 -2.97
C LYS A 44 -23.50 6.92 -2.51
N ASP A 45 -24.04 7.54 -1.47
CA ASP A 45 -25.44 7.36 -1.12
C ASP A 45 -26.36 7.89 -2.25
N LYS A 46 -27.67 7.74 -2.07
CA LYS A 46 -28.66 8.18 -3.07
C LYS A 46 -28.61 9.69 -3.29
N GLU A 47 -28.04 10.41 -2.34
CA GLU A 47 -27.85 11.86 -2.30
C GLU A 47 -26.50 12.30 -2.90
N GLY A 48 -25.65 11.37 -3.33
CA GLY A 48 -24.35 11.66 -3.93
C GLY A 48 -23.23 11.95 -2.92
N THR A 49 -23.51 11.78 -1.63
CA THR A 49 -22.55 11.92 -0.52
C THR A 49 -21.70 10.67 -0.40
N LYS A 50 -20.44 10.84 -0.01
CA LYS A 50 -19.56 9.72 0.31
C LYS A 50 -20.14 8.96 1.50
N VAL A 51 -20.45 7.68 1.32
CA VAL A 51 -20.80 6.80 2.44
C VAL A 51 -19.57 6.71 3.35
N GLN A 52 -19.68 7.25 4.56
CA GLN A 52 -18.67 7.10 5.60
C GLN A 52 -18.97 5.83 6.40
N SER A 53 -17.93 5.08 6.74
CA SER A 53 -18.11 3.92 7.61
C SER A 53 -18.47 4.42 9.02
N ASN A 54 -19.48 3.79 9.64
CA ASN A 54 -19.84 4.10 11.03
C ASN A 54 -18.65 3.78 11.95
N ARG A 55 -18.24 4.76 12.76
CA ARG A 55 -17.13 4.64 13.71
C ARG A 55 -17.31 3.44 14.65
N GLU A 56 -18.52 3.24 15.19
CA GLU A 56 -18.81 2.13 16.10
C GLU A 56 -18.62 0.77 15.42
N THR A 57 -19.03 0.66 14.15
CA THR A 57 -18.80 -0.55 13.35
C THR A 57 -17.32 -0.81 13.11
N LEU A 58 -16.53 0.25 12.85
CA LEU A 58 -15.08 0.11 12.67
C LEU A 58 -14.37 -0.28 13.97
N GLU A 59 -14.78 0.25 15.12
CA GLU A 59 -14.25 -0.13 16.44
C GLU A 59 -14.55 -1.60 16.76
N LEU A 60 -15.78 -2.04 16.52
CA LEU A 60 -16.17 -3.45 16.69
C LEU A 60 -15.36 -4.36 15.77
N LEU A 61 -15.25 -4.02 14.48
CA LEU A 61 -14.46 -4.80 13.52
C LEU A 61 -12.99 -4.90 13.94
N GLN A 62 -12.39 -3.80 14.39
CA GLN A 62 -11.00 -3.79 14.85
C GLN A 62 -10.83 -4.70 16.07
N LYS A 63 -11.74 -4.64 17.04
CA LYS A 63 -11.68 -5.45 18.26
C LYS A 63 -11.82 -6.95 17.96
N GLU A 64 -12.70 -7.32 17.03
CA GLU A 64 -12.88 -8.73 16.62
C GLU A 64 -11.66 -9.27 15.87
N MET A 65 -11.06 -8.47 14.97
CA MET A 65 -9.91 -8.90 14.17
C MET A 65 -8.57 -8.80 14.92
N PHE A 66 -8.44 -7.82 15.82
CA PHE A 66 -7.21 -7.49 16.53
C PHE A 66 -7.49 -7.27 18.03
N PRO A 67 -7.85 -8.33 18.79
CA PRO A 67 -8.29 -8.21 20.17
C PRO A 67 -7.22 -7.68 21.14
N SER A 68 -5.96 -7.68 20.74
CA SER A 68 -4.83 -7.14 21.51
C SER A 68 -4.55 -5.66 21.23
N LEU A 69 -5.28 -5.03 20.31
CA LEU A 69 -5.27 -3.58 20.09
C LEU A 69 -6.49 -2.97 20.80
N ASP A 70 -6.30 -1.88 21.51
CA ASP A 70 -7.36 -1.20 22.26
C ASP A 70 -7.72 0.14 21.60
N GLY A 71 -8.78 0.17 20.79
CA GLY A 71 -9.30 1.40 20.16
C GLY A 71 -8.70 1.80 18.80
N LEU A 72 -9.45 2.58 18.01
CA LEU A 72 -9.17 2.89 16.59
C LEU A 72 -7.81 3.55 16.29
N HIS A 73 -7.21 4.22 17.27
CA HIS A 73 -5.91 4.88 17.13
C HIS A 73 -4.74 3.95 17.46
N HIS A 74 -5.03 2.77 18.01
CA HIS A 74 -4.03 1.75 18.29
C HIS A 74 -3.93 0.82 17.09
N SER A 75 -2.75 0.83 16.46
CA SER A 75 -2.39 -0.05 15.35
C SER A 75 -1.01 -0.61 15.59
N TYR A 76 -0.72 -1.75 14.97
CA TYR A 76 0.64 -2.24 14.96
C TYR A 76 1.50 -1.35 14.06
N GLY A 77 2.63 -0.87 14.58
CA GLY A 77 3.70 -0.37 13.70
C GLY A 77 4.21 -1.50 12.81
N ILE A 78 4.68 -1.19 11.60
CA ILE A 78 5.08 -2.22 10.61
C ILE A 78 6.17 -3.18 11.12
N HIS A 79 7.02 -2.73 12.05
CA HIS A 79 8.05 -3.54 12.70
C HIS A 79 7.56 -4.29 13.96
N SER A 80 6.28 -4.19 14.32
CA SER A 80 5.69 -4.87 15.47
C SER A 80 5.82 -6.38 15.31
N LYS A 81 6.17 -7.08 16.40
CA LYS A 81 6.19 -8.55 16.43
C LYS A 81 4.81 -9.18 16.22
N GLY A 82 3.73 -8.42 16.46
CA GLY A 82 2.34 -8.85 16.24
C GLY A 82 1.92 -8.92 14.78
N LEU A 83 2.74 -8.38 13.86
CA LEU A 83 2.49 -8.47 12.42
C LEU A 83 3.20 -9.68 11.80
N PRO A 84 2.53 -10.47 10.95
CA PRO A 84 3.17 -11.49 10.12
C PRO A 84 4.22 -10.87 9.19
N ASP A 85 5.26 -11.64 8.86
CA ASP A 85 6.35 -11.15 7.99
C ASP A 85 5.87 -10.86 6.56
N GLU A 86 4.89 -11.63 6.07
CA GLU A 86 4.22 -11.40 4.78
C GLU A 86 3.68 -9.96 4.66
N ILE A 87 3.15 -9.38 5.74
CA ILE A 87 2.65 -8.01 5.72
C ILE A 87 3.80 -7.01 5.54
N ARG A 88 4.98 -7.32 6.10
CA ARG A 88 6.18 -6.49 5.93
C ARG A 88 6.72 -6.61 4.50
N GLU A 89 6.67 -7.80 3.92
CA GLU A 89 7.03 -8.02 2.51
C GLU A 89 6.14 -7.17 1.59
N VAL A 90 4.82 -7.15 1.82
CA VAL A 90 3.90 -6.30 1.04
C VAL A 90 4.20 -4.81 1.22
N TYR A 91 4.45 -4.37 2.46
CA TYR A 91 4.79 -2.99 2.76
C TYR A 91 6.08 -2.54 2.08
N ASP A 92 7.10 -3.39 2.09
CA ASP A 92 8.38 -3.16 1.44
C ASP A 92 8.18 -2.96 -0.07
N ILE A 93 7.40 -3.81 -0.73
CA ILE A 93 7.05 -3.67 -2.16
C ILE A 93 6.36 -2.32 -2.40
N PHE A 94 5.36 -1.97 -1.58
CA PHE A 94 4.66 -0.69 -1.69
C PHE A 94 5.62 0.50 -1.58
N LYS A 95 6.57 0.46 -0.63
CA LYS A 95 7.55 1.54 -0.43
C LYS A 95 8.51 1.69 -1.61
N VAL A 96 8.97 0.57 -2.19
CA VAL A 96 9.78 0.62 -3.43
C VAL A 96 8.98 1.29 -4.54
N MET A 97 7.75 0.81 -4.81
CA MET A 97 6.91 1.39 -5.85
C MET A 97 6.68 2.89 -5.63
N MET A 98 6.35 3.29 -4.41
CA MET A 98 6.08 4.69 -4.07
C MET A 98 7.32 5.56 -4.26
N TYR A 99 8.50 5.08 -3.87
CA TYR A 99 9.77 5.77 -4.10
C TYR A 99 10.03 5.97 -5.59
N GLU A 100 9.94 4.91 -6.39
CA GLU A 100 10.18 4.95 -7.84
C GLU A 100 9.22 5.90 -8.55
N PHE A 101 7.96 5.99 -8.11
CA PHE A 101 6.96 6.89 -8.68
C PHE A 101 7.17 8.37 -8.36
N ASN A 102 7.89 8.69 -7.29
CA ASN A 102 8.03 10.06 -6.78
C ASN A 102 9.46 10.61 -6.87
N LYS A 103 10.47 9.78 -7.16
CA LYS A 103 11.88 10.16 -7.18
C LYS A 103 12.20 11.35 -8.11
N ASP A 104 11.50 11.46 -9.23
CA ASP A 104 11.76 12.50 -10.25
C ASP A 104 10.88 13.76 -10.09
N LYS A 105 9.90 13.74 -9.17
CA LYS A 105 8.88 14.79 -9.05
C LYS A 105 9.24 15.94 -8.10
N GLY A 106 10.44 15.94 -7.53
CA GLY A 106 10.97 17.05 -6.74
C GLY A 106 10.16 17.38 -5.47
N ALA A 107 10.63 16.90 -4.32
CA ALA A 107 10.42 17.50 -3.00
C ALA A 107 9.02 18.05 -2.62
N MET A 108 7.93 17.30 -2.88
CA MET A 108 6.69 17.47 -2.11
C MET A 108 6.28 16.18 -1.38
N ASN A 109 6.79 16.09 -0.15
CA ASN A 109 6.05 15.73 1.07
C ASN A 109 5.38 14.35 1.18
N VAL A 110 6.14 13.29 0.94
CA VAL A 110 6.08 12.13 1.84
C VAL A 110 7.53 11.82 2.18
N TYR A 111 7.84 11.51 3.44
CA TYR A 111 9.14 11.00 3.87
C TYR A 111 9.48 9.76 3.03
N ALA A 112 10.06 9.98 1.85
CA ALA A 112 10.73 8.99 1.05
C ALA A 112 12.09 8.79 1.73
N ASP A 113 12.05 8.26 2.94
CA ASP A 113 13.19 7.53 3.47
C ASP A 113 13.65 6.60 2.35
N LYS A 114 14.97 6.54 2.11
CA LYS A 114 15.56 5.48 1.27
C LYS A 114 14.89 4.18 1.67
N VAL A 115 14.43 3.40 0.70
CA VAL A 115 13.69 2.16 0.98
C VAL A 115 14.46 1.36 2.03
N ARG A 116 13.91 1.27 3.24
CA ARG A 116 14.46 0.47 4.33
C ARG A 116 13.69 -0.83 4.35
N GLN A 117 14.40 -1.94 4.42
CA GLN A 117 13.82 -3.27 4.43
C GLN A 117 13.18 -3.51 5.80
N ALA A 118 11.85 -3.67 5.85
CA ALA A 118 11.13 -4.07 7.05
C ALA A 118 11.06 -5.61 7.17
N SER A 119 11.03 -6.30 6.03
CA SER A 119 11.11 -7.76 5.93
C SER A 119 12.57 -8.23 5.85
N LYS A 120 12.78 -9.55 5.76
CA LYS A 120 14.09 -10.16 5.47
C LYS A 120 14.28 -10.54 3.99
N GLN A 121 13.27 -10.29 3.15
CA GLN A 121 13.29 -10.68 1.73
C GLN A 121 13.92 -9.61 0.85
N LEU A 122 14.57 -10.04 -0.23
CA LEU A 122 15.07 -9.11 -1.25
C LEU A 122 13.91 -8.29 -1.84
N LEU A 123 14.18 -7.01 -2.05
CA LEU A 123 13.22 -6.09 -2.63
C LEU A 123 13.10 -6.30 -4.15
N PRO A 124 11.91 -6.09 -4.73
CA PRO A 124 11.75 -6.11 -6.17
C PRO A 124 12.57 -5.01 -6.86
N LEU A 125 13.09 -5.33 -8.05
CA LEU A 125 13.75 -4.38 -8.93
C LEU A 125 12.72 -3.73 -9.86
N PHE A 126 12.82 -2.41 -10.05
CA PHE A 126 11.97 -1.66 -10.99
C PHE A 126 12.83 -1.11 -12.11
N GLU A 127 12.55 -1.55 -13.33
CA GLU A 127 13.16 -1.03 -14.56
C GLU A 127 12.17 -0.13 -15.30
N GLU A 128 12.61 1.07 -15.69
CA GLU A 128 11.80 1.98 -16.51
C GLU A 128 11.69 1.44 -17.95
N VAL A 129 10.47 1.05 -18.35
CA VAL A 129 10.19 0.61 -19.72
C VAL A 129 9.95 1.86 -20.57
N ARG A 130 11.03 2.37 -21.19
CA ARG A 130 11.11 3.57 -22.05
C ARG A 130 9.76 3.98 -22.67
N ASN A 131 9.41 5.27 -22.48
CA ASN A 131 8.31 5.95 -23.17
C ASN A 131 8.31 5.60 -24.66
N LEU A 132 7.39 4.71 -25.07
CA LEU A 132 7.04 4.51 -26.46
C LEU A 132 6.34 5.80 -26.90
N LYS A 133 7.11 6.80 -27.30
CA LYS A 133 6.57 7.91 -28.08
C LYS A 133 5.89 7.27 -29.28
N GLU A 134 4.59 7.52 -29.43
CA GLU A 134 3.91 7.31 -30.68
C GLU A 134 4.63 8.16 -31.73
N GLU A 135 5.58 7.54 -32.45
CA GLU A 135 5.90 7.98 -33.80
C GLU A 135 4.75 7.53 -34.70
N GLY A 136 3.62 8.23 -34.54
CA GLY A 136 2.58 8.31 -35.54
C GLY A 136 3.12 9.09 -36.73
N LYS A 137 3.82 8.38 -37.62
CA LYS A 137 4.14 8.80 -38.98
C LYS A 137 2.87 9.25 -39.70
N LYS A 138 2.80 10.52 -40.09
CA LYS A 138 2.88 10.98 -41.49
C LYS A 138 2.84 12.49 -41.58
#